data_AF-A0A349WAW3-F1
#
_entry.id   AF-A0A349WAW3-F1
#
_cell.length_a   1.000
_cell.length_b   1.000
_cell.length_c   1.000
_cell.angle_alpha   90.00
_cell.angle_beta   90.00
_cell.angle_gamma   90.00
#
_symmetry.space_group_name_H-M   'P 1'
#
loop_
_entity.id
_entity.type
_entity.pdbx_description
1 polymer ?
#
loop_
_entity_poly.entity_id
_entity_poly.type
_entity_poly.pdbx_seq_one_letter_code
_entity_poly.pdbx_strand_id
1 'polypeptide(L)'
;FAVSLYHLDNNNGMNYGLPWIRRTATSAVSDTTMLPLDPTAYYGAASDYNAGSATMATLQHVHRFDGDSELKTQLRAGSFERDQRAGAVRLAAAAQQPGGVAANLSNFGPGTRLTRGNHLKMQDMDTVHLQSDFSSKFEALGVRHELLTGADFSHEKKRVYGALSAAQGGINITKPTT
;
A
#
# COMPACT_ATOMS: atom_id res chain seq x y z
N PHE A 1 11.25 -28.74 13.32
CA PHE A 1 10.40 -28.03 12.35
C PHE A 1 9.69 -26.87 13.05
N ALA A 2 9.14 -25.92 12.32
CA ALA A 2 8.32 -24.84 12.83
C ALA A 2 7.10 -24.61 11.92
N VAL A 3 5.98 -24.21 12.51
CA VAL A 3 4.73 -23.88 11.82
C VAL A 3 4.27 -22.53 12.33
N SER A 4 3.81 -21.66 11.43
CA SER A 4 3.24 -20.35 11.78
C SER A 4 1.98 -20.08 10.97
N LEU A 5 0.97 -19.54 11.63
CA LEU A 5 -0.26 -19.04 11.03
C LEU A 5 -0.40 -17.57 11.41
N TYR A 6 -0.76 -16.75 10.44
CA TYR A 6 -1.01 -15.33 10.62
C TYR A 6 -2.32 -14.96 9.92
N HIS A 7 -3.15 -14.18 10.61
CA HIS A 7 -4.35 -13.60 10.03
C HIS A 7 -4.45 -12.13 10.47
N LEU A 8 -4.73 -11.27 9.50
CA LEU A 8 -5.07 -9.87 9.70
C LEU A 8 -6.37 -9.60 8.96
N ASP A 9 -7.27 -8.89 9.61
CA ASP A 9 -8.44 -8.27 9.02
C ASP A 9 -8.43 -6.79 9.44
N ASN A 10 -8.67 -5.90 8.49
CA ASN A 10 -8.73 -4.47 8.75
C ASN A 10 -9.89 -3.81 8.00
N ASN A 11 -10.39 -2.75 8.61
CA ASN A 11 -11.36 -1.85 8.00
C ASN A 11 -11.06 -0.43 8.50
N ASN A 12 -10.09 0.21 7.85
CA ASN A 12 -9.58 1.50 8.27
C ASN A 12 -10.20 2.63 7.43
N GLY A 13 -10.53 3.75 8.08
CA GLY A 13 -10.78 4.99 7.36
C GLY A 13 -9.50 5.45 6.65
N MET A 14 -9.61 5.93 5.40
CA MET A 14 -8.45 6.48 4.70
C MET A 14 -8.83 7.57 3.70
N ASN A 15 -7.91 8.50 3.44
CA ASN A 15 -7.97 9.35 2.25
C ASN A 15 -6.74 9.08 1.37
N TYR A 16 -6.75 9.58 0.13
CA TYR A 16 -5.65 9.41 -0.82
C TYR A 16 -4.65 10.59 -0.74
N GLY A 17 -4.43 11.10 0.47
CA GLY A 17 -3.56 12.22 0.75
C GLY A 17 -4.15 13.58 0.44
N LEU A 18 -3.44 14.59 0.92
CA LEU A 18 -3.72 16.01 0.72
C LEU A 18 -2.88 16.56 -0.44
N PRO A 19 -3.33 17.63 -1.12
CA PRO A 19 -2.55 18.24 -2.18
C PRO A 19 -1.39 19.06 -1.61
N TRP A 20 -0.36 19.26 -2.43
CA TRP A 20 0.65 20.29 -2.20
C TRP A 20 0.10 21.65 -2.65
N ILE A 21 0.58 22.73 -2.00
CA ILE A 21 0.15 24.10 -2.31
C ILE A 21 1.35 24.99 -2.61
N ARG A 22 1.22 25.83 -3.65
CA ARG A 22 2.22 26.85 -3.99
C ARG A 22 2.13 28.03 -3.02
N ARG A 23 3.26 28.72 -2.79
CA ARG A 23 3.27 29.94 -1.97
C ARG A 23 2.45 31.06 -2.59
N THR A 24 2.59 31.27 -3.89
CA THR A 24 1.82 32.22 -4.70
C THR A 24 1.44 31.59 -6.03
N ALA A 25 0.56 32.23 -6.81
CA ALA A 25 0.18 31.77 -8.14
C ALA A 25 1.37 31.61 -9.12
N THR A 26 2.41 32.43 -8.95
CA THR A 26 3.61 32.45 -9.82
C THR A 26 4.79 31.64 -9.28
N SER A 27 4.67 31.05 -8.08
CA SER A 27 5.75 30.22 -7.52
C SER A 27 5.98 28.98 -8.37
N ALA A 28 7.23 28.50 -8.42
CA ALA A 28 7.57 27.26 -9.10
C ALA A 28 6.92 26.05 -8.42
N VAL A 29 6.74 24.95 -9.14
CA VAL A 29 6.21 23.69 -8.57
C VAL A 29 7.15 23.13 -7.49
N SER A 30 8.47 23.34 -7.65
CA SER A 30 9.49 22.97 -6.66
C SER A 30 9.28 23.64 -5.30
N ASP A 31 8.60 24.78 -5.27
CA ASP A 31 8.41 25.59 -4.06
C ASP A 31 7.07 25.27 -3.38
N THR A 32 6.44 24.16 -3.78
CA THR A 32 5.21 23.71 -3.13
C THR A 32 5.48 23.18 -1.73
N THR A 33 4.53 23.37 -0.84
CA THR A 33 4.59 22.95 0.57
C THR A 33 3.34 22.16 0.94
N MET A 34 3.38 21.48 2.09
CA MET A 34 2.17 20.86 2.64
C MET A 34 1.17 21.95 3.05
N LEU A 35 -0.13 21.63 2.95
CA LEU A 35 -1.16 22.54 3.45
C LEU A 35 -0.96 22.79 4.96
N PRO A 36 -1.07 24.04 5.45
CA PRO A 36 -0.95 24.37 6.87
C PRO A 36 -2.25 24.01 7.59
N LEU A 37 -2.51 22.71 7.74
CA LEU A 37 -3.71 22.16 8.35
C LEU A 37 -3.43 21.65 9.76
N ASP A 38 -4.48 21.60 10.58
CA ASP A 38 -4.44 20.89 11.86
C ASP A 38 -4.15 19.39 11.59
N PRO A 39 -3.09 18.81 12.18
CA PRO A 39 -2.73 17.41 11.96
C PRO A 39 -3.80 16.42 12.45
N THR A 40 -4.74 16.85 13.29
CA THR A 40 -5.85 16.02 13.79
C THR A 40 -7.09 16.08 12.88
N ALA A 41 -7.16 17.03 11.95
CA ALA A 41 -8.31 17.19 11.08
C ALA A 41 -8.33 16.15 9.95
N TYR A 42 -9.47 15.49 9.77
CA TYR A 42 -9.68 14.50 8.72
C TYR A 42 -10.47 15.08 7.55
N TYR A 43 -9.84 15.13 6.37
CA TYR A 43 -10.44 15.68 5.15
C TYR A 43 -11.01 14.63 4.19
N GLY A 44 -10.98 13.35 4.57
CA GLY A 44 -11.64 12.29 3.80
C GLY A 44 -13.16 12.37 3.90
N ALA A 45 -13.87 11.61 3.07
CA ALA A 45 -15.30 11.41 3.23
C ALA A 45 -15.58 10.21 4.15
N ALA A 46 -16.75 10.17 4.78
CA ALA A 46 -17.17 9.02 5.59
C ALA A 46 -17.27 7.72 4.79
N SER A 47 -17.45 7.82 3.47
CA SER A 47 -17.44 6.69 2.54
C SER A 47 -16.04 6.11 2.28
N ASP A 48 -14.99 6.78 2.74
CA ASP A 48 -13.62 6.42 2.37
C ASP A 48 -13.05 5.39 3.35
N TYR A 49 -12.73 4.21 2.82
CA TYR A 49 -12.20 3.09 3.60
C TYR A 49 -11.10 2.32 2.86
N ASN A 50 -10.37 1.54 3.64
CA ASN A 50 -9.48 0.48 3.22
C ASN A 50 -9.83 -0.77 4.02
N ALA A 51 -10.54 -1.68 3.39
CA ALA A 51 -10.83 -2.98 3.93
C ALA A 51 -9.89 -3.99 3.29
N GLY A 52 -9.38 -4.92 4.07
CA GLY A 52 -8.51 -5.95 3.53
C GLY A 52 -8.13 -6.99 4.54
N SER A 53 -7.77 -8.15 4.01
CA SER A 53 -7.36 -9.30 4.80
C SER A 53 -6.00 -9.82 4.35
N ALA A 54 -5.27 -10.45 5.25
CA ALA A 54 -4.05 -11.17 4.95
C ALA A 54 -4.02 -12.45 5.78
N THR A 55 -4.06 -13.60 5.12
CA THR A 55 -3.96 -14.91 5.76
C THR A 55 -2.72 -15.62 5.24
N MET A 56 -1.86 -16.08 6.13
CA MET A 56 -0.60 -16.72 5.76
C MET A 56 -0.37 -17.98 6.59
N ALA A 57 0.14 -19.01 5.94
CA ALA A 57 0.65 -20.22 6.56
C ALA A 57 2.11 -20.42 6.17
N THR A 58 2.97 -20.70 7.14
CA THR A 58 4.39 -20.98 6.92
C THR A 58 4.76 -22.30 7.56
N LEU A 59 5.42 -23.17 6.80
CA LEU A 59 6.07 -24.40 7.26
C LEU A 59 7.58 -24.24 7.08
N GLN A 60 8.35 -24.57 8.10
CA GLN A 60 9.80 -24.56 8.04
C GLN A 60 10.37 -25.87 8.60
N HIS A 61 11.36 -26.41 7.89
CA HIS A 61 12.17 -27.53 8.35
C HIS A 61 13.65 -27.16 8.27
N VAL A 62 14.40 -27.50 9.30
CA VAL A 62 15.87 -27.42 9.29
C VAL A 62 16.36 -28.85 9.51
N HIS A 63 17.05 -29.40 8.52
CA HIS A 63 17.78 -30.63 8.66
C HIS A 63 19.24 -30.30 8.91
N ARG A 64 19.80 -30.81 10.01
CA ARG A 64 21.22 -30.69 10.33
C ARG A 64 21.89 -32.00 9.92
N PHE A 65 22.88 -31.90 9.05
CA PHE A 65 23.72 -33.03 8.70
C PHE A 65 24.82 -33.18 9.75
N ASP A 66 25.63 -34.23 9.66
CA ASP A 66 26.85 -34.33 10.46
C ASP A 66 27.82 -33.18 10.14
N GLY A 67 28.54 -32.71 11.16
CA GLY A 67 29.39 -31.52 11.08
C GLY A 67 28.60 -30.21 11.17
N ASP A 68 29.15 -29.13 10.58
CA ASP A 68 28.58 -27.78 10.62
C ASP A 68 27.75 -27.45 9.36
N SER A 69 26.93 -28.40 8.89
CA SER A 69 26.11 -28.25 7.68
C SER A 69 24.61 -28.34 7.97
N GLU A 70 23.83 -27.40 7.42
CA GLU A 70 22.38 -27.33 7.61
C GLU A 70 21.66 -27.09 6.26
N LEU A 71 20.54 -27.77 6.05
CA LEU A 71 19.56 -27.47 5.00
C LEU A 71 18.28 -26.93 5.64
N LYS A 72 17.96 -25.67 5.36
CA LYS A 72 16.72 -25.02 5.77
C LYS A 72 15.77 -24.94 4.59
N THR A 73 14.58 -25.50 4.73
CA THR A 73 13.50 -25.41 3.73
C THR A 73 12.29 -24.70 4.33
N GLN A 74 11.73 -23.73 3.61
CA GLN A 74 10.58 -22.94 4.02
C GLN A 74 9.53 -22.91 2.92
N LEU A 75 8.29 -23.29 3.24
CA LEU A 75 7.11 -23.11 2.40
C LEU A 75 6.23 -22.04 3.04
N ARG A 76 5.82 -21.04 2.27
CA ARG A 76 4.89 -20.00 2.68
C ARG A 76 3.77 -19.88 1.66
N ALA A 77 2.54 -20.06 2.11
CA ALA A 77 1.34 -19.77 1.33
C ALA A 77 0.63 -18.56 1.94
N GLY A 78 0.07 -17.70 1.10
CA GLY A 78 -0.61 -16.48 1.51
C GLY A 78 -1.78 -16.16 0.61
N SER A 79 -2.84 -15.62 1.19
CA SER A 79 -3.99 -15.05 0.49
C SER A 79 -4.27 -13.65 1.06
N PHE A 80 -4.42 -12.69 0.16
CA PHE A 80 -4.52 -11.28 0.47
C PHE A 80 -5.67 -10.66 -0.30
N GLU A 81 -6.56 -9.96 0.41
CA GLU A 81 -7.69 -9.25 -0.19
C GLU A 81 -7.59 -7.77 0.12
N ARG A 82 -8.09 -6.95 -0.79
CA ARG A 82 -8.17 -5.50 -0.61
C ARG A 82 -9.38 -4.94 -1.34
N ASP A 83 -10.20 -4.19 -0.62
CA ASP A 83 -11.16 -3.22 -1.14
C ASP A 83 -10.85 -1.85 -0.54
N GLN A 84 -10.21 -1.00 -1.35
CA GLN A 84 -9.96 0.39 -1.02
C GLN A 84 -10.91 1.30 -1.80
N ARG A 85 -11.53 2.27 -1.10
CA ARG A 85 -12.38 3.32 -1.69
C ARG A 85 -11.98 4.73 -1.26
N ALA A 86 -10.73 5.08 -1.45
CA ALA A 86 -10.17 6.35 -0.97
C ALA A 86 -10.66 7.58 -1.75
N GLY A 87 -10.86 8.70 -1.04
CA GLY A 87 -11.04 10.02 -1.62
C GLY A 87 -9.72 10.77 -1.80
N ALA A 88 -9.41 11.21 -3.01
CA ALA A 88 -8.28 12.10 -3.29
C ALA A 88 -8.67 13.55 -3.09
N VAL A 89 -8.31 14.12 -1.93
CA VAL A 89 -8.57 15.51 -1.60
C VAL A 89 -7.71 16.41 -2.48
N ARG A 90 -8.33 17.36 -3.21
CA ARG A 90 -7.63 18.33 -4.06
C ARG A 90 -8.17 19.72 -3.81
N LEU A 91 -7.34 20.74 -4.04
CA LEU A 91 -7.83 22.11 -4.16
C LEU A 91 -8.75 22.15 -5.40
N ALA A 92 -9.96 22.69 -5.25
CA ALA A 92 -10.86 22.88 -6.37
C ALA A 92 -10.22 23.81 -7.42
N ALA A 93 -10.64 23.66 -8.68
CA ALA A 93 -10.17 24.51 -9.76
C ALA A 93 -10.51 25.99 -9.50
N ALA A 94 -9.75 26.92 -10.07
CA ALA A 94 -9.91 28.36 -9.86
C ALA A 94 -11.37 28.83 -10.03
N ALA A 95 -12.07 28.35 -11.06
CA ALA A 95 -13.47 28.69 -11.31
C ALA A 95 -14.45 28.27 -10.20
N GLN A 96 -14.07 27.31 -9.36
CA GLN A 96 -14.87 26.83 -8.23
C GLN A 96 -14.43 27.49 -6.91
N GLN A 97 -13.24 28.11 -6.85
CA GLN A 97 -12.78 28.80 -5.67
C GLN A 97 -13.50 30.14 -5.48
N PRO A 98 -13.58 30.66 -4.23
CA PRO A 98 -14.03 32.02 -4.00
C PRO A 98 -13.22 33.03 -4.82
N GLY A 99 -13.90 33.93 -5.53
CA GLY A 99 -13.25 34.93 -6.37
C GLY A 99 -12.69 34.42 -7.70
N GLY A 100 -12.90 33.15 -8.06
CA GLY A 100 -12.51 32.62 -9.37
C GLY A 100 -10.99 32.45 -9.56
N VAL A 101 -10.21 32.47 -8.47
CA VAL A 101 -8.74 32.43 -8.48
C VAL A 101 -8.21 31.13 -7.91
N ALA A 102 -7.09 30.64 -8.44
CA ALA A 102 -6.47 29.41 -7.94
C ALA A 102 -6.02 29.56 -6.48
N ALA A 103 -6.28 28.53 -5.68
CA ALA A 103 -5.83 28.47 -4.30
C ALA A 103 -4.31 28.34 -4.22
N ASN A 104 -3.69 29.15 -3.36
CA ASN A 104 -2.28 29.18 -3.01
C ASN A 104 -2.16 29.68 -1.56
N LEU A 105 -0.96 29.67 -0.96
CA LEU A 105 -0.83 30.02 0.47
C LEU A 105 -1.31 31.44 0.81
N SER A 106 -1.27 32.42 -0.11
CA SER A 106 -1.71 33.78 0.19
C SER A 106 -3.24 33.94 0.28
N ASN A 107 -4.01 32.98 -0.23
CA ASN A 107 -5.48 32.98 -0.19
C ASN A 107 -6.07 31.69 0.38
N PHE A 108 -5.23 30.84 0.99
CA PHE A 108 -5.66 29.62 1.65
C PHE A 108 -6.30 29.93 3.00
N GLY A 109 -7.46 29.34 3.27
CA GLY A 109 -8.18 29.56 4.52
C GLY A 109 -9.53 28.84 4.57
N PRO A 110 -10.41 29.17 5.54
CA PRO A 110 -11.67 28.46 5.75
C PRO A 110 -12.62 28.43 4.55
N GLY A 111 -12.50 29.38 3.61
CA GLY A 111 -13.32 29.42 2.39
C GLY A 111 -12.72 28.65 1.20
N THR A 112 -11.51 28.10 1.32
CA THR A 112 -10.88 27.34 0.24
C THR A 112 -11.66 26.06 -0.03
N ARG A 113 -12.14 25.90 -1.27
CA ARG A 113 -12.90 24.72 -1.67
C ARG A 113 -11.99 23.55 -2.00
N LEU A 114 -12.41 22.37 -1.57
CA LEU A 114 -11.79 21.09 -1.81
C LEU A 114 -12.70 20.17 -2.62
N THR A 115 -12.12 19.42 -3.55
CA THR A 115 -12.80 18.33 -4.26
C THR A 115 -12.21 16.98 -3.83
N ARG A 116 -12.96 15.90 -4.08
CA ARG A 116 -12.54 14.54 -3.72
C ARG A 116 -12.74 13.58 -4.89
N GLY A 117 -11.65 13.17 -5.53
CA GLY A 117 -11.67 12.14 -6.58
C GLY A 117 -11.77 10.73 -6.01
N ASN A 118 -12.34 9.79 -6.75
CA ASN A 118 -12.43 8.39 -6.33
C ASN A 118 -11.18 7.60 -6.75
N HIS A 119 -10.47 7.03 -5.78
CA HIS A 119 -9.38 6.08 -6.02
C HIS A 119 -9.72 4.72 -5.45
N LEU A 120 -10.32 3.91 -6.31
CA LEU A 120 -10.78 2.57 -6.01
C LEU A 120 -9.68 1.57 -6.34
N LYS A 121 -9.38 0.65 -5.42
CA LYS A 121 -8.49 -0.48 -5.66
C LYS A 121 -9.09 -1.72 -5.02
N MET A 122 -9.62 -2.59 -5.86
CA MET A 122 -10.20 -3.87 -5.48
C MET A 122 -9.34 -4.96 -6.10
N GLN A 123 -8.70 -5.79 -5.28
CA GLN A 123 -7.79 -6.83 -5.77
C GLN A 123 -7.60 -7.95 -4.76
N ASP A 124 -7.36 -9.13 -5.30
CA ASP A 124 -6.96 -10.31 -4.54
C ASP A 124 -5.59 -10.77 -5.02
N MET A 125 -4.79 -11.33 -4.12
CA MET A 125 -3.50 -11.91 -4.41
C MET A 125 -3.31 -13.21 -3.63
N ASP A 126 -2.96 -14.28 -4.33
CA ASP A 126 -2.55 -15.54 -3.74
C ASP A 126 -1.08 -15.80 -4.06
N THR A 127 -0.31 -16.24 -3.07
CA THR A 127 1.12 -16.47 -3.18
C THR A 127 1.51 -17.83 -2.64
N VAL A 128 2.41 -18.52 -3.33
CA VAL A 128 3.13 -19.69 -2.81
C VAL A 128 4.61 -19.47 -3.06
N HIS A 129 5.40 -19.48 -1.98
CA HIS A 129 6.85 -19.38 -2.01
C HIS A 129 7.46 -20.61 -1.34
N LEU A 130 8.40 -21.25 -2.03
CA LEU A 130 9.22 -22.33 -1.49
C LEU A 130 10.69 -21.91 -1.61
N GLN A 131 11.40 -21.92 -0.50
CA GLN A 131 12.83 -21.60 -0.44
C GLN A 131 13.57 -22.75 0.23
N SER A 132 14.74 -23.10 -0.30
CA SER A 132 15.64 -24.06 0.33
C SER A 132 17.08 -23.54 0.30
N ASP A 133 17.65 -23.35 1.49
CA ASP A 133 18.99 -22.83 1.69
C ASP A 133 19.87 -23.89 2.37
N PHE A 134 21.00 -24.21 1.74
CA PHE A 134 22.05 -25.05 2.31
C PHE A 134 23.20 -24.17 2.81
N SER A 135 23.62 -24.38 4.04
CA SER A 135 24.78 -23.74 4.66
C SER A 135 25.77 -24.79 5.16
N SER A 136 27.07 -24.52 5.04
CA SER A 136 28.12 -25.43 5.52
C SER A 136 29.38 -24.67 5.90
N LYS A 137 29.99 -25.07 7.02
CA LYS A 137 31.35 -24.63 7.40
C LYS A 137 32.30 -25.81 7.30
N PHE A 138 33.44 -25.62 6.62
CA PHE A 138 34.42 -26.68 6.41
C PHE A 138 35.84 -26.12 6.25
N GLU A 139 36.86 -26.94 6.51
CA GLU A 139 38.26 -26.62 6.24
C GLU A 139 38.70 -27.31 4.95
N ALA A 140 39.28 -26.55 4.02
CA ALA A 140 39.84 -27.08 2.78
C ALA A 140 41.02 -26.21 2.35
N LEU A 141 42.08 -26.84 1.83
CA LEU A 141 43.31 -26.17 1.40
C LEU A 141 43.99 -25.34 2.52
N GLY A 142 43.87 -25.80 3.77
CA GLY A 142 44.47 -25.13 4.94
C GLY A 142 43.75 -23.86 5.39
N VAL A 143 42.54 -23.59 4.88
CA VAL A 143 41.72 -22.43 5.27
C VAL A 143 40.27 -22.84 5.58
N ARG A 144 39.57 -22.02 6.36
CA ARG A 144 38.15 -22.19 6.70
C ARG A 144 37.26 -21.55 5.64
N HIS A 145 36.22 -22.27 5.24
CA HIS A 145 35.20 -21.84 4.29
C HIS A 145 33.83 -21.84 4.97
N GLU A 146 33.00 -20.88 4.58
CA GLU A 146 31.57 -20.86 4.88
C GLU A 146 30.81 -20.73 3.56
N LEU A 147 30.06 -21.76 3.21
CA LEU A 147 29.27 -21.83 1.99
C LEU A 147 27.80 -21.61 2.33
N LEU A 148 27.14 -20.75 1.56
CA LEU A 148 25.68 -20.63 1.52
C LEU A 148 25.23 -20.71 0.06
N THR A 149 24.30 -21.61 -0.24
CA THR A 149 23.69 -21.76 -1.56
C THR A 149 22.24 -22.17 -1.41
N GLY A 150 21.42 -21.97 -2.43
CA GLY A 150 20.01 -22.30 -2.33
C GLY A 150 19.26 -22.16 -3.64
N ALA A 151 17.98 -22.48 -3.58
CA ALA A 151 17.03 -22.29 -4.66
C ALA A 151 15.68 -21.82 -4.11
N ASP A 152 14.99 -21.00 -4.90
CA ASP A 152 13.66 -20.52 -4.61
C ASP A 152 12.69 -20.81 -5.77
N PHE A 153 11.42 -20.98 -5.41
CA PHE A 153 10.29 -21.06 -6.32
C PHE A 153 9.19 -20.15 -5.80
N SER A 154 8.62 -19.36 -6.71
CA SER A 154 7.51 -18.46 -6.42
C SER A 154 6.42 -18.59 -7.46
N HIS A 155 5.18 -18.72 -6.99
CA HIS A 155 3.98 -18.67 -7.82
C HIS A 155 2.98 -17.69 -7.23
N GLU A 156 2.63 -16.68 -8.01
CA GLU A 156 1.76 -15.60 -7.57
C GLU A 156 0.61 -15.42 -8.56
N LYS A 157 -0.60 -15.29 -8.04
CA LYS A 157 -1.80 -14.98 -8.83
C LYS A 157 -2.37 -13.69 -8.30
N LYS A 158 -2.66 -12.77 -9.21
CA LYS A 158 -3.28 -11.49 -8.89
C LYS A 158 -4.55 -11.32 -9.71
N ARG A 159 -5.64 -10.95 -9.04
CA ARG A 159 -6.88 -10.53 -9.67
C ARG A 159 -7.16 -9.09 -9.31
N VAL A 160 -7.41 -8.26 -10.32
CA VAL A 160 -7.83 -6.86 -10.12
C VAL A 160 -9.24 -6.71 -10.64
N TYR A 161 -10.12 -6.18 -9.81
CA TYR A 161 -11.50 -5.92 -10.18
C TYR A 161 -11.65 -4.49 -10.67
N GLY A 162 -12.21 -4.35 -11.88
CA GLY A 162 -12.59 -3.05 -12.41
C GLY A 162 -13.82 -2.51 -11.66
N ALA A 163 -13.79 -1.24 -11.29
CA ALA A 163 -14.97 -0.57 -10.76
C ALA A 163 -16.03 -0.44 -11.87
N LEU A 164 -17.24 -0.92 -11.60
CA LEU A 164 -18.35 -0.80 -12.54
C LEU A 164 -18.88 0.64 -12.54
N SER A 165 -19.11 1.18 -13.73
CA SER A 165 -19.89 2.41 -13.89
C SER A 165 -21.35 2.18 -13.54
N ALA A 166 -22.12 3.26 -13.32
CA ALA A 166 -23.57 3.15 -13.12
C ALA A 166 -24.27 2.43 -14.28
N ALA A 167 -23.81 2.63 -15.52
CA ALA A 167 -24.35 1.93 -16.70
C ALA A 167 -24.07 0.41 -16.70
N GLN A 168 -23.04 -0.03 -15.96
CA GLN A 168 -22.67 -1.43 -15.81
C GLN A 168 -23.25 -2.06 -14.54
N GLY A 169 -24.18 -1.37 -13.85
CA GLY A 169 -24.78 -1.83 -12.58
C GLY A 169 -23.97 -1.45 -11.34
N GLY A 170 -22.94 -0.60 -11.48
CA GLY A 170 -22.24 0.02 -10.36
C GLY A 170 -22.98 1.21 -9.77
N ILE A 171 -22.33 1.94 -8.85
CA ILE A 171 -22.87 3.15 -8.22
C ILE A 171 -22.02 4.37 -8.58
N ASN A 172 -22.68 5.51 -8.75
CA ASN A 172 -21.98 6.80 -8.82
C ASN A 172 -21.60 7.23 -7.41
N ILE A 173 -20.32 7.16 -7.07
CA ILE A 173 -19.79 7.62 -5.79
C ILE A 173 -19.62 9.14 -5.87
N THR A 174 -20.62 9.89 -5.43
CA THR A 174 -20.57 11.36 -5.38
C THR A 174 -19.92 11.81 -4.08
N LYS A 175 -18.83 12.57 -4.19
CA LYS A 175 -18.17 13.24 -3.06
C LYS A 175 -18.30 14.75 -3.23
N PRO A 176 -18.98 15.46 -2.32
CA PRO A 176 -19.28 16.87 -2.50
C PRO A 176 -18.01 17.72 -2.47
N THR A 177 -18.04 18.81 -3.25
CA THR A 177 -17.10 19.92 -3.08
C THR A 177 -17.43 20.61 -1.76
N THR A 178 -16.43 20.76 -0.90
CA THR A 178 -16.55 21.43 0.41
C THR A 178 -15.62 22.62 0.44
#